data_AF-X1KJB0-F1
#
_entry.id   AF-X1KJB0-F1
#
_cell.length_a   1.000
_cell.length_b   1.000
_cell.length_c   1.000
_cell.angle_alpha   90.00
_cell.angle_beta   90.00
_cell.angle_gamma   90.00
#
_symmetry.space_group_name_H-M   'P 1'
#
loop_
_entity.id
_entity.type
_entity.pdbx_description
1 polymer ?
#
loop_
_entity_poly.entity_id
_entity_poly.type
_entity_poly.pdbx_seq_one_letter_code
_entity_poly.pdbx_strand_id
1 'polypeptide(L)'
;MKTFRTGDKIKIGSLSVEPVHVDHSVPGAYGFIIHTRKGAVAYTGDLRLHGRRSQMTRDFIKKAQKARPIALICEGTRFKEKHRKEEKEGEEEVRKECLKEVKKTRGLVIADFNFKDVDRVKTFYAIARETKRKMVVHLLDVFLLKYLSQDPALALP
;
A
#
# COMPACT_ATOMS: atom_id res chain seq x y z
N MET A 1 6.60 21.82 -3.75
CA MET A 1 7.01 20.43 -3.49
C MET A 1 7.34 19.77 -4.82
N LYS A 2 8.44 19.02 -4.95
CA LYS A 2 8.80 18.30 -6.19
C LYS A 2 8.36 16.84 -6.04
N THR A 3 7.47 16.38 -6.93
CA THR A 3 6.94 15.00 -6.95
C THR A 3 7.83 14.07 -7.77
N PHE A 4 7.64 12.76 -7.62
CA PHE A 4 8.34 11.72 -8.39
C PHE A 4 7.46 10.48 -8.60
N ARG A 5 7.86 9.63 -9.54
CA ARG A 5 7.23 8.35 -9.90
C ARG A 5 8.26 7.25 -10.18
N THR A 6 7.82 5.99 -10.14
CA THR A 6 8.67 4.88 -10.64
C THR A 6 9.11 5.18 -12.06
N GLY A 7 10.41 5.07 -12.31
CA GLY A 7 11.03 5.40 -13.59
C GLY A 7 11.83 6.71 -13.52
N ASP A 8 11.53 7.58 -12.55
CA ASP A 8 12.30 8.79 -12.34
C ASP A 8 13.70 8.49 -11.82
N LYS A 9 14.60 9.46 -12.04
CA LYS A 9 15.92 9.52 -11.39
C LYS A 9 16.08 10.86 -10.72
N ILE A 10 16.26 10.84 -9.41
CA ILE A 10 16.39 12.04 -8.58
C ILE A 10 17.86 12.21 -8.21
N LYS A 11 18.43 13.38 -8.51
CA LYS A 11 19.81 13.70 -8.14
C LYS A 11 19.83 14.52 -6.85
N ILE A 12 20.58 14.06 -5.86
CA ILE A 12 20.79 14.74 -4.58
C ILE A 12 22.30 14.80 -4.31
N GLY A 13 22.93 15.95 -4.59
CA GLY A 13 24.39 16.06 -4.54
C GLY A 13 25.07 15.02 -5.43
N SER A 14 25.89 14.15 -4.82
CA SER A 14 26.58 13.04 -5.51
C SER A 14 25.75 11.74 -5.59
N LEU A 15 24.52 11.74 -5.11
CA LEU A 15 23.63 10.58 -5.10
C LEU A 15 22.69 10.60 -6.31
N SER A 16 22.43 9.42 -6.88
CA SER A 16 21.35 9.19 -7.84
C SER A 16 20.36 8.22 -7.22
N VAL A 17 19.10 8.64 -7.06
CA VAL A 17 18.05 7.89 -6.38
C VAL A 17 17.00 7.47 -7.39
N GLU A 18 16.72 6.17 -7.45
CA GLU A 18 15.64 5.60 -8.25
C GLU A 18 14.49 5.17 -7.33
N PRO A 19 13.39 5.94 -7.26
CA PRO A 19 12.18 5.50 -6.59
C PRO A 19 11.54 4.33 -7.35
N VAL A 20 11.07 3.33 -6.61
CA VAL A 20 10.27 2.22 -7.12
C VAL A 20 9.10 1.99 -6.17
N HIS A 21 7.88 2.08 -6.70
CA HIS A 21 6.68 1.79 -5.93
C HIS A 21 6.77 0.42 -5.25
N VAL A 22 6.26 0.35 -4.03
CA VAL A 22 6.05 -0.89 -3.29
C VAL A 22 4.58 -0.96 -2.86
N ASP A 23 4.09 -2.16 -2.62
CA ASP A 23 2.76 -2.35 -2.05
C ASP A 23 2.77 -1.96 -0.57
N HIS A 24 1.73 -1.25 -0.14
CA HIS A 24 1.45 -0.93 1.25
C HIS A 24 -0.03 -0.54 1.43
N SER A 25 -0.45 -0.23 2.65
CA SER A 25 -1.83 0.20 2.97
C SER A 25 -2.18 1.59 2.43
N VAL A 26 -1.18 2.40 2.07
CA VAL A 26 -1.37 3.76 1.54
C VAL A 26 -0.81 3.90 0.12
N PRO A 27 -1.46 4.70 -0.74
CA PRO A 27 -0.91 5.12 -2.02
C PRO A 27 0.45 5.82 -1.87
N GLY A 28 1.31 5.67 -2.87
CA GLY A 28 2.59 6.38 -2.91
C GLY A 28 3.64 5.86 -1.94
N ALA A 29 3.55 4.60 -1.51
CA ALA A 29 4.64 3.90 -0.85
C ALA A 29 5.75 3.56 -1.87
N TYR A 30 7.00 3.83 -1.50
CA TYR A 30 8.17 3.60 -2.36
C TYR A 30 9.32 2.99 -1.59
N GLY A 31 9.98 2.04 -2.23
CA GLY A 31 11.39 1.72 -1.98
C GLY A 31 12.28 2.56 -2.88
N PHE A 32 13.57 2.63 -2.54
CA PHE A 32 14.56 3.45 -3.21
C PHE A 32 15.82 2.65 -3.49
N ILE A 33 16.32 2.74 -4.73
CA ILE A 33 17.67 2.32 -5.05
C ILE A 33 18.55 3.57 -5.06
N ILE A 34 19.45 3.67 -4.09
CA ILE A 34 20.31 4.83 -3.88
C ILE A 34 21.70 4.49 -4.39
N HIS A 35 22.08 5.08 -5.52
CA HIS A 35 23.40 4.89 -6.12
C HIS A 35 24.39 5.87 -5.52
N THR A 36 25.46 5.33 -4.95
CA THR A 36 26.61 6.08 -4.42
C THR A 36 27.86 5.75 -5.23
N ARG A 37 28.96 6.49 -4.99
CA ARG A 37 30.28 6.17 -5.59
C ARG A 37 30.82 4.78 -5.19
N LYS A 38 30.42 4.24 -4.03
CA LYS A 38 30.91 2.96 -3.51
C LYS A 38 30.02 1.77 -3.88
N GLY A 39 28.83 2.01 -4.41
CA GLY A 39 27.84 0.98 -4.68
C GLY A 39 26.42 1.44 -4.36
N ALA A 40 25.45 0.62 -4.74
CA ALA A 40 24.03 0.90 -4.48
C ALA A 40 23.64 0.50 -3.05
N VAL A 41 22.74 1.27 -2.44
CA VAL A 41 22.02 0.89 -1.22
C VAL A 41 20.55 0.73 -1.60
N ALA A 42 19.95 -0.39 -1.24
CA ALA A 42 18.50 -0.56 -1.37
C ALA A 42 17.83 -0.18 -0.05
N TYR A 43 16.85 0.72 -0.09
CA TYR A 43 16.01 1.06 1.05
C TYR A 43 14.57 0.67 0.73
N THR A 44 13.97 -0.19 1.54
CA THR A 44 12.63 -0.72 1.22
C THR A 44 11.51 0.29 1.38
N GLY A 45 11.71 1.32 2.22
CA GLY A 45 10.59 2.00 2.86
C GLY A 45 9.73 1.00 3.65
N ASP A 46 8.48 1.32 3.89
CA ASP A 46 7.50 0.36 4.41
C ASP A 46 6.89 -0.39 3.23
N LEU A 47 7.00 -1.71 3.24
CA LEU A 47 6.47 -2.57 2.16
C LEU A 47 5.63 -3.71 2.73
N ARG A 48 4.81 -4.31 1.87
CA ARG A 48 4.17 -5.60 2.14
C ARG A 48 4.20 -6.46 0.88
N LEU A 49 3.98 -7.76 1.05
CA LEU A 49 3.90 -8.73 -0.06
C LEU A 49 2.51 -9.35 -0.23
N HIS A 50 1.55 -9.05 0.65
CA HIS A 50 0.23 -9.69 0.70
C HIS A 50 -0.94 -8.76 0.34
N GLY A 51 -0.68 -7.51 -0.04
CA GLY A 51 -1.74 -6.58 -0.45
C GLY A 51 -2.14 -6.72 -1.92
N ARG A 52 -3.11 -5.90 -2.33
CA ARG A 52 -3.68 -5.89 -3.68
C ARG A 52 -2.66 -5.60 -4.79
N ARG A 53 -1.56 -4.93 -4.46
CA ARG A 53 -0.54 -4.51 -5.42
C ARG A 53 0.82 -5.14 -5.17
N SER A 54 0.86 -6.33 -4.55
CA SER A 54 2.10 -7.06 -4.22
C SER A 54 3.11 -7.18 -5.37
N GLN A 55 2.65 -7.14 -6.62
CA GLN A 55 3.52 -7.06 -7.81
C GLN A 55 4.47 -5.86 -7.78
N MET A 56 4.06 -4.69 -7.27
CA MET A 56 4.92 -3.51 -7.12
C MET A 56 6.12 -3.81 -6.22
N THR A 57 5.90 -4.47 -5.08
CA THR A 57 6.99 -4.92 -4.20
C THR A 57 7.90 -5.92 -4.90
N ARG A 58 7.34 -6.84 -5.70
CA ARG A 58 8.16 -7.78 -6.51
C ARG A 58 9.01 -7.06 -7.55
N ASP A 59 8.50 -5.98 -8.15
CA ASP A 59 9.26 -5.17 -9.11
C ASP A 59 10.41 -4.43 -8.44
N PHE A 60 10.19 -3.87 -7.23
CA PHE A 60 11.26 -3.33 -6.40
C PHE A 60 12.32 -4.40 -6.08
N ILE A 61 11.92 -5.60 -5.65
CA ILE A 61 12.85 -6.70 -5.35
C ILE A 61 13.71 -7.02 -6.59
N LYS A 62 13.11 -7.19 -7.76
CA LYS A 62 13.84 -7.45 -9.01
C LYS A 62 14.82 -6.33 -9.33
N LYS A 63 14.42 -5.07 -9.13
CA LYS A 63 15.27 -3.91 -9.41
C LYS A 63 16.42 -3.78 -8.40
N ALA A 64 16.16 -4.05 -7.12
CA ALA A 64 17.19 -4.12 -6.09
C ALA A 64 18.20 -5.23 -6.38
N GLN A 65 17.76 -6.43 -6.76
CA GLN A 65 18.65 -7.53 -7.14
C GLN A 65 19.57 -7.16 -8.31
N LYS A 66 19.02 -6.55 -9.37
CA LYS A 66 19.81 -6.07 -10.51
C LYS A 66 20.86 -5.02 -10.12
N ALA A 67 20.55 -4.17 -9.14
CA ALA A 67 21.47 -3.14 -8.67
C ALA A 67 22.63 -3.68 -7.82
N ARG A 68 22.57 -4.96 -7.39
CA ARG A 68 23.59 -5.62 -6.54
C ARG A 68 24.04 -4.73 -5.37
N PRO A 69 23.11 -4.35 -4.48
CA PRO A 69 23.40 -3.38 -3.44
C PRO A 69 24.44 -3.90 -2.46
N ILE A 70 25.29 -2.99 -1.99
CA ILE A 70 26.27 -3.26 -0.93
C ILE A 70 25.62 -3.28 0.46
N ALA A 71 24.41 -2.72 0.59
CA ALA A 71 23.63 -2.73 1.81
C ALA A 71 22.12 -2.71 1.51
N LEU A 72 21.35 -3.37 2.35
CA LEU A 72 19.89 -3.33 2.36
C LEU A 72 19.43 -2.73 3.69
N ILE A 73 18.65 -1.65 3.63
CA ILE A 73 17.91 -1.11 4.76
C ILE A 73 16.46 -1.57 4.58
N CYS A 74 16.03 -2.49 5.42
CA CYS A 74 14.71 -3.11 5.34
C CYS A 74 13.83 -2.68 6.52
N GLU A 75 12.53 -2.48 6.26
CA GLU A 75 11.54 -2.39 7.34
C GLU A 75 11.55 -3.67 8.17
N GLY A 76 11.40 -3.51 9.48
CA GLY A 76 11.49 -4.60 10.46
C GLY A 76 10.29 -4.68 11.38
N THR A 77 9.18 -4.04 11.02
CA THR A 77 8.01 -3.85 11.91
C THR A 77 7.40 -5.17 12.37
N ARG A 78 7.47 -6.21 11.53
CA ARG A 78 6.92 -7.55 11.80
C ARG A 78 7.96 -8.66 11.94
N PHE A 79 9.23 -8.31 12.19
CA PHE A 79 10.34 -9.29 12.22
C PHE A 79 10.19 -10.39 13.30
N LYS A 80 9.48 -10.13 14.40
CA LYS A 80 9.32 -11.07 15.53
C LYS A 80 8.06 -11.94 15.46
N GLU A 81 7.16 -11.70 14.51
CA GLU A 81 5.93 -12.47 14.36
C GLU A 81 6.27 -13.82 13.71
N LYS A 82 6.55 -14.84 14.53
CA LYS A 82 6.74 -16.23 14.09
C LYS A 82 5.57 -16.62 13.18
N HIS A 83 5.86 -16.89 11.90
CA HIS A 83 4.97 -17.43 10.86
C HIS A 83 3.50 -17.54 11.31
N ARG A 84 2.78 -16.41 11.32
CA ARG A 84 1.34 -16.50 11.05
C ARG A 84 1.30 -17.08 9.65
N LYS A 85 0.78 -18.30 9.54
CA LYS A 85 0.56 -19.04 8.29
C LYS A 85 0.55 -18.07 7.13
N GLU A 86 1.63 -18.09 6.37
CA GLU A 86 1.65 -17.53 5.03
C GLU A 86 0.33 -17.99 4.35
N GLU A 87 -0.32 -17.09 3.61
CA GLU A 87 -1.36 -17.39 2.61
C GLU A 87 -2.85 -17.15 2.91
N LYS A 88 -3.31 -16.58 4.05
CA LYS A 88 -4.76 -16.28 4.20
C LYS A 88 -5.19 -14.87 4.62
N GLU A 89 -4.31 -13.91 4.87
CA GLU A 89 -4.72 -12.54 5.19
C GLU A 89 -4.64 -11.59 3.97
N GLY A 90 -5.07 -12.07 2.80
CA GLY A 90 -5.20 -11.19 1.63
C GLY A 90 -6.37 -10.21 1.79
N GLU A 91 -6.32 -9.07 1.09
CA GLU A 91 -7.43 -8.11 1.04
C GLU A 91 -8.79 -8.76 0.69
N GLU A 92 -8.76 -9.85 -0.07
CA GLU A 92 -9.96 -10.62 -0.42
C GLU A 92 -10.54 -11.40 0.76
N GLU A 93 -9.69 -12.00 1.61
CA GLU A 93 -10.16 -12.70 2.81
C GLU A 93 -10.74 -11.72 3.81
N VAL A 94 -10.04 -10.59 4.04
CA VAL A 94 -10.55 -9.48 4.85
C VAL A 94 -11.94 -9.06 4.37
N ARG A 95 -12.14 -8.90 3.06
CA ARG A 95 -13.46 -8.58 2.51
C ARG A 95 -14.49 -9.68 2.80
N LYS A 96 -14.14 -10.96 2.64
CA LYS A 96 -15.05 -12.09 2.89
C LYS A 96 -15.49 -12.14 4.35
N GLU A 97 -14.56 -11.99 5.27
CA GLU A 97 -14.84 -11.97 6.71
C GLU A 97 -15.71 -10.77 7.09
N CYS A 98 -15.35 -9.56 6.64
CA CYS A 98 -16.17 -8.37 6.88
C CYS A 98 -17.58 -8.52 6.29
N LEU A 99 -17.71 -9.02 5.07
CA LEU A 99 -19.01 -9.23 4.41
C LEU A 99 -19.90 -10.20 5.19
N LYS A 100 -19.31 -11.27 5.75
CA LYS A 100 -20.02 -12.25 6.56
C LYS A 100 -20.65 -11.60 7.79
N GLU A 101 -19.91 -10.75 8.49
CA GLU A 101 -20.41 -10.05 9.68
C GLU A 101 -21.45 -8.97 9.34
N VAL A 102 -21.26 -8.26 8.23
CA VAL A 102 -22.24 -7.28 7.75
C VAL A 102 -23.57 -7.94 7.37
N LYS A 103 -23.54 -9.12 6.74
CA LYS A 103 -24.76 -9.86 6.35
C LYS A 103 -25.57 -10.37 7.56
N LYS A 104 -24.92 -10.68 8.68
CA LYS A 104 -25.60 -11.09 9.92
C LYS A 104 -26.28 -9.93 10.64
N THR A 105 -25.81 -8.72 10.42
CA THR A 105 -26.31 -7.52 11.09
C THR A 105 -27.50 -6.96 10.34
N ARG A 106 -28.61 -6.70 11.04
CA ARG A 106 -29.78 -6.00 10.47
C ARG A 106 -29.66 -4.48 10.58
N GLY A 107 -29.14 -4.00 11.72
CA GLY A 107 -29.03 -2.57 12.04
C GLY A 107 -27.83 -1.84 11.43
N LEU A 108 -27.36 -0.82 12.14
CA LEU A 108 -26.17 -0.04 11.81
C LEU A 108 -24.90 -0.91 11.88
N VAL A 109 -23.99 -0.68 10.95
CA VAL A 109 -22.63 -1.24 10.98
C VAL A 109 -21.67 -0.08 11.11
N ILE A 110 -20.78 -0.15 12.09
CA ILE A 110 -19.67 0.79 12.27
C ILE A 110 -18.39 0.01 11.98
N ALA A 111 -17.59 0.50 11.05
CA ALA A 111 -16.28 -0.04 10.73
C ALA A 111 -15.22 1.00 11.05
N ASP A 112 -14.29 0.65 11.93
CA ASP A 112 -13.17 1.51 12.30
C ASP A 112 -11.87 0.97 11.69
N PHE A 113 -11.21 1.79 10.89
CA PHE A 113 -9.93 1.51 10.25
C PHE A 113 -9.23 2.83 9.91
N ASN A 114 -7.92 2.78 9.67
CA ASN A 114 -7.15 3.97 9.34
C ASN A 114 -7.70 4.64 8.07
N PHE A 115 -8.08 5.91 8.16
CA PHE A 115 -8.66 6.68 7.05
C PHE A 115 -7.76 6.79 5.80
N LYS A 116 -6.45 6.59 5.96
CA LYS A 116 -5.48 6.56 4.84
C LYS A 116 -5.47 5.24 4.09
N ASP A 117 -6.11 4.20 4.66
CA ASP A 117 -6.17 2.87 4.11
C ASP A 117 -7.23 2.78 3.00
N VAL A 118 -6.78 3.11 1.80
CA VAL A 118 -7.60 3.11 0.59
C VAL A 118 -8.16 1.72 0.26
N ASP A 119 -7.43 0.66 0.63
CA ASP A 119 -7.90 -0.70 0.37
C ASP A 119 -9.12 -1.05 1.21
N ARG A 120 -9.13 -0.63 2.47
CA ARG A 120 -10.27 -0.78 3.38
C ARG A 120 -11.48 0.06 2.94
N VAL A 121 -11.27 1.29 2.48
CA VAL A 121 -12.37 2.11 1.91
C VAL A 121 -13.04 1.38 0.74
N LYS A 122 -12.25 0.85 -0.20
CA LYS A 122 -12.77 0.06 -1.34
C LYS A 122 -13.50 -1.21 -0.90
N THR A 123 -12.96 -1.90 0.10
CA THR A 123 -13.54 -3.12 0.66
C THR A 123 -14.93 -2.84 1.24
N PHE A 124 -15.08 -1.81 2.08
CA PHE A 124 -16.37 -1.45 2.65
C PHE A 124 -17.33 -0.84 1.62
N TYR A 125 -16.84 -0.11 0.62
CA TYR A 125 -17.66 0.35 -0.49
C TYR A 125 -18.27 -0.82 -1.28
N ALA A 126 -17.47 -1.85 -1.61
CA ALA A 126 -17.96 -3.05 -2.29
C ALA A 126 -18.98 -3.81 -1.44
N ILE A 127 -18.72 -3.97 -0.14
CA ILE A 127 -19.65 -4.63 0.80
C ILE A 127 -20.96 -3.86 0.91
N ALA A 128 -20.92 -2.53 1.01
CA ALA A 128 -22.11 -1.69 1.06
C ALA A 128 -22.98 -1.86 -0.19
N ARG A 129 -22.36 -1.87 -1.38
CA ARG A 129 -23.07 -2.14 -2.65
C ARG A 129 -23.69 -3.54 -2.68
N GLU A 130 -22.94 -4.57 -2.30
CA GLU A 130 -23.41 -5.97 -2.31
C GLU A 130 -24.59 -6.17 -1.33
N THR A 131 -24.55 -5.49 -0.19
CA THR A 131 -25.59 -5.60 0.87
C THR A 131 -26.69 -4.54 0.76
N LYS A 132 -26.68 -3.73 -0.31
CA LYS A 132 -27.63 -2.62 -0.53
C LYS A 132 -27.69 -1.62 0.63
N ARG A 133 -26.57 -1.43 1.33
CA ARG A 133 -26.41 -0.45 2.41
C ARG A 133 -25.84 0.86 1.86
N LYS A 134 -26.24 1.98 2.47
CA LYS A 134 -25.61 3.27 2.20
C LYS A 134 -24.32 3.39 3.01
N MET A 135 -23.19 3.59 2.34
CA MET A 135 -21.92 3.89 3.00
C MET A 135 -21.87 5.39 3.32
N VAL A 136 -21.52 5.71 4.57
CA VAL A 136 -21.27 7.08 5.02
C VAL A 136 -19.84 7.13 5.53
N VAL A 137 -19.13 8.21 5.19
CA VAL A 137 -17.76 8.48 5.64
C VAL A 137 -17.73 9.79 6.39
N HIS A 138 -16.75 9.97 7.28
CA HIS A 138 -16.57 11.22 8.00
C HIS A 138 -16.20 12.35 7.03
N LEU A 139 -16.72 13.57 7.24
CA LEU A 139 -16.55 14.68 6.29
C LEU A 139 -15.08 15.05 6.06
N LEU A 140 -14.23 14.93 7.09
CA LEU A 140 -12.80 15.20 6.95
C LEU A 140 -12.10 14.22 5.99
N ASP A 141 -12.55 12.96 5.96
CA ASP A 141 -11.95 11.93 5.09
C ASP A 141 -12.33 12.18 3.62
N VAL A 142 -13.48 12.81 3.36
CA VAL A 142 -13.95 13.14 2.01
C VAL A 142 -12.94 14.02 1.27
N PHE A 143 -12.29 14.96 1.95
CA PHE A 143 -11.28 15.81 1.32
C PHE A 143 -10.08 15.00 0.83
N LEU A 144 -9.60 14.05 1.63
CA LEU A 144 -8.51 13.17 1.24
C LEU A 144 -8.93 12.26 0.09
N LEU A 145 -10.10 11.62 0.20
CA LEU A 145 -10.61 10.71 -0.83
C LEU A 145 -10.81 11.42 -2.17
N LYS A 146 -11.37 12.64 -2.16
CA LYS A 146 -11.56 13.47 -3.35
C LYS A 146 -10.24 13.90 -3.99
N TYR A 147 -9.20 14.10 -3.20
CA TYR A 147 -7.87 14.38 -3.73
C TYR A 147 -7.26 13.12 -4.36
N LEU A 148 -7.31 11.98 -3.66
CA LEU A 148 -6.78 10.72 -4.14
C LEU A 148 -7.54 10.19 -5.38
N SER A 149 -8.83 10.46 -5.51
CA SER A 149 -9.63 10.05 -6.68
C SER A 149 -9.21 10.75 -7.98
N GLN A 150 -8.40 11.81 -7.90
CA GLN A 150 -7.83 12.48 -9.07
C GLN A 150 -6.70 11.65 -9.72
N ASP A 151 -6.11 10.69 -8.99
CA ASP A 151 -5.13 9.79 -9.57
C ASP A 151 -5.83 8.58 -10.21
N PRO A 152 -5.85 8.47 -11.55
CA PRO A 152 -6.54 7.38 -12.25
C PRO A 152 -5.96 6.01 -11.92
N ALA A 153 -4.69 5.92 -11.47
CA ALA A 153 -4.07 4.65 -11.08
C ALA A 153 -4.66 4.07 -9.79
N LEU A 154 -5.28 4.92 -8.95
CA LEU A 154 -5.87 4.51 -7.68
C LEU A 154 -7.28 3.97 -7.82
N ALA A 155 -8.02 4.27 -8.88
CA ALA A 155 -9.38 3.74 -9.13
C ALA A 155 -10.26 3.76 -7.87
N LEU A 156 -10.27 4.90 -7.18
CA LEU A 156 -11.15 5.14 -6.04
C LEU A 156 -12.58 5.45 -6.54
N PRO A 157 -13.62 4.95 -5.85
CA PRO A 157 -15.02 5.22 -6.18
C PRO A 157 -15.43 6.67 -5.94
#